data_AF-A0A536EQ27-F1
#
_entry.id   AF-A0A536EQ27-F1
#
_cell.length_a   1.000
_cell.length_b   1.000
_cell.length_c   1.000
_cell.angle_alpha   90.00
_cell.angle_beta   90.00
_cell.angle_gamma   90.00
#
_symmetry.space_group_name_H-M   'P 1'
#
loop_
_entity.id
_entity.type
_entity.pdbx_description
1 polymer ?
#
loop_
_entity_poly.entity_id
_entity_poly.type
_entity_poly.pdbx_seq_one_letter_code
_entity_poly.pdbx_strand_id
1 'polypeptide(L)'
;MKRFLVVISFGAVALAACGGGGSGPSLGVQTQASAQSVAQSSSDFPGLQKCSESGSYESYLKAEETKNPDQYKTDKTTWEDLKAAGANDSYIAVYAANATDCGQFAAGTPSGKVAYVYAIRFKDSTSASASYKVTSKDFHLSDSDLANLKAAGGTVQVGAATGLGDNSTVLSIDVAGLAVYVAFWENKQFEVAMIAFNDAAEAPGAVTKINGRIR
;
A
#
# COMPACT_ATOMS: atom_id res chain seq x y z
N MET A 1 3.21 63.22 -22.57
CA MET A 1 2.09 62.87 -21.66
C MET A 1 2.64 62.74 -20.25
N LYS A 2 1.89 63.23 -19.26
CA LYS A 2 2.33 63.58 -17.90
C LYS A 2 2.82 62.38 -17.07
N ARG A 3 3.89 62.64 -16.31
CA ARG A 3 4.36 61.91 -15.12
C ARG A 3 3.25 61.84 -14.07
N PHE A 4 3.23 60.82 -13.21
CA PHE A 4 3.18 60.99 -11.75
C PHE A 4 3.43 59.65 -11.03
N LEU A 5 4.46 59.66 -10.19
CA LEU A 5 4.75 58.75 -9.09
C LEU A 5 3.90 59.22 -7.90
N VAL A 6 3.19 58.33 -7.20
CA VAL A 6 2.62 58.62 -5.87
C VAL A 6 2.89 57.42 -4.96
N VAL A 7 3.65 57.70 -3.90
CA VAL A 7 3.83 56.88 -2.70
C VAL A 7 3.00 57.53 -1.59
N ILE A 8 2.08 56.80 -0.95
CA ILE A 8 1.47 57.09 0.37
C ILE A 8 1.08 55.71 0.95
N SER A 9 1.85 55.09 1.86
CA SER A 9 2.03 55.31 3.31
C SER A 9 0.80 55.00 4.20
N PHE A 10 0.98 53.95 5.02
CA PHE A 10 0.34 53.55 6.28
C PHE A 10 -1.17 53.69 6.53
N GLY A 11 -1.78 52.55 6.85
CA GLY A 11 -3.03 52.47 7.62
C GLY A 11 -3.25 51.05 8.14
N ALA A 12 -2.73 50.74 9.33
CA ALA A 12 -3.10 49.53 10.06
C ALA A 12 -4.55 49.69 10.54
N VAL A 13 -5.45 48.87 10.01
CA VAL A 13 -6.81 48.73 10.51
C VAL A 13 -6.95 47.30 11.04
N ALA A 14 -6.81 47.16 12.35
CA ALA A 14 -7.32 46.02 13.08
C ALA A 14 -8.84 46.14 13.13
N LEU A 15 -9.55 45.26 12.42
CA LEU A 15 -10.97 45.01 12.65
C LEU A 15 -11.10 43.60 13.23
N ALA A 16 -11.24 43.57 14.55
CA ALA A 16 -11.90 42.47 15.22
C ALA A 16 -13.39 42.53 14.87
N ALA A 17 -13.90 41.47 14.23
CA ALA A 17 -15.33 41.19 14.19
C ALA A 17 -15.53 39.67 14.24
N CYS A 18 -16.09 39.22 15.36
CA CYS A 18 -16.60 37.88 15.55
C CYS A 18 -17.84 37.65 14.68
N GLY A 19 -17.99 36.42 14.20
CA GLY A 19 -19.31 35.80 13.95
C GLY A 19 -19.93 36.06 12.58
N GLY A 20 -20.02 35.00 11.78
CA GLY A 20 -20.87 34.99 10.59
C GLY A 20 -20.46 33.90 9.63
N GLY A 21 -21.16 32.77 9.64
CA GLY A 21 -20.94 31.63 8.76
C GLY A 21 -20.98 32.04 7.29
N GLY A 22 -19.89 31.75 6.59
CA GLY A 22 -19.77 31.85 5.15
C GLY A 22 -18.76 30.83 4.69
N SER A 23 -19.24 29.65 4.29
CA SER A 23 -18.44 28.60 3.67
C SER A 23 -17.97 29.09 2.30
N GLY A 24 -16.85 29.82 2.28
CA GLY A 24 -16.08 30.01 1.06
C GLY A 24 -15.59 28.66 0.55
N PRO A 25 -15.43 28.47 -0.78
CA PRO A 25 -14.86 27.24 -1.31
C PRO A 25 -13.46 27.09 -0.73
N SER A 26 -13.27 26.09 0.13
CA SER A 26 -11.93 25.69 0.52
C SER A 26 -11.24 25.25 -0.76
N LEU A 27 -10.19 25.97 -1.15
CA LEU A 27 -9.18 25.44 -2.05
C LEU A 27 -8.57 24.24 -1.32
N GLY A 28 -9.18 23.07 -1.52
CA GLY A 28 -8.78 21.84 -0.88
C GLY A 28 -7.34 21.56 -1.25
N VAL A 29 -6.43 21.76 -0.31
CA VAL A 29 -5.09 21.18 -0.38
C VAL A 29 -5.32 19.68 -0.43
N GLN A 30 -5.26 19.09 -1.62
CA GLN A 30 -5.40 17.66 -1.81
C GLN A 30 -4.20 17.04 -1.11
N THR A 31 -4.39 16.63 0.14
CA THR A 31 -3.33 16.00 0.93
C THR A 31 -2.98 14.70 0.22
N GLN A 32 -1.72 14.58 -0.21
CA GLN A 32 -1.21 13.39 -0.85
C GLN A 32 -1.48 12.18 0.06
N ALA A 33 -1.96 11.07 -0.54
CA ALA A 33 -2.23 9.86 0.24
C ALA A 33 -0.97 9.41 1.00
N SER A 34 -1.14 8.96 2.24
CA SER A 34 -0.11 8.21 2.96
C SER A 34 -0.21 6.73 2.66
N ALA A 35 0.88 5.99 2.85
CA ALA A 35 0.88 4.53 2.75
C ALA A 35 -0.19 3.91 3.66
N GLN A 36 -0.36 4.44 4.87
CA GLN A 36 -1.41 4.01 5.79
C GLN A 36 -2.81 4.24 5.22
N SER A 37 -3.08 5.40 4.63
CA SER A 37 -4.41 5.69 4.06
C SER A 37 -4.75 4.81 2.85
N VAL A 38 -3.73 4.33 2.13
CA VAL A 38 -3.91 3.39 1.01
C VAL A 38 -4.17 1.97 1.54
N ALA A 39 -3.32 1.49 2.45
CA ALA A 39 -3.35 0.10 2.92
C ALA A 39 -4.46 -0.19 3.95
N GLN A 40 -4.81 0.77 4.80
CA GLN A 40 -5.62 0.51 5.98
C GLN A 40 -7.09 0.94 5.80
N SER A 41 -7.97 -0.01 5.53
CA SER A 41 -9.42 0.15 5.70
C SER A 41 -10.08 -1.16 6.14
N SER A 42 -10.82 -1.13 7.25
CA SER A 42 -11.54 -2.33 7.74
C SER A 42 -12.69 -2.78 6.83
N SER A 43 -13.18 -1.91 5.94
CA SER A 43 -14.24 -2.24 5.00
C SER A 43 -13.76 -2.97 3.74
N ASP A 44 -12.45 -3.18 3.61
CA ASP A 44 -11.89 -3.95 2.50
C ASP A 44 -12.13 -5.44 2.69
N PHE A 45 -12.13 -5.91 3.94
CA PHE A 45 -12.20 -7.32 4.30
C PHE A 45 -13.34 -7.59 5.29
N PRO A 46 -14.59 -7.75 4.80
CA PRO A 46 -15.73 -8.05 5.65
C PRO A 46 -15.50 -9.29 6.53
N GLY A 47 -15.71 -9.15 7.83
CA GLY A 47 -15.53 -10.26 8.79
C GLY A 47 -14.09 -10.48 9.26
N LEU A 48 -13.12 -9.67 8.80
CA LEU A 48 -11.77 -9.67 9.33
C LEU A 48 -11.56 -8.44 10.24
N GLN A 49 -10.73 -8.61 11.26
CA GLN A 49 -10.34 -7.55 12.18
C GLN A 49 -8.87 -7.18 11.97
N LYS A 50 -8.53 -5.91 12.18
CA LYS A 50 -7.14 -5.45 12.07
C LYS A 50 -6.31 -6.05 13.21
N CYS A 51 -5.20 -6.67 12.87
CA CYS A 51 -4.23 -7.20 13.82
C CYS A 51 -3.30 -6.10 14.37
N SER A 52 -2.80 -6.29 15.58
CA SER A 52 -2.02 -5.29 16.31
C SER A 52 -0.63 -5.04 15.73
N GLU A 53 -0.11 -5.98 14.94
CA GLU A 53 1.15 -5.85 14.20
C GLU A 53 1.08 -4.90 13.00
N SER A 54 -0.11 -4.40 12.64
CA SER A 54 -0.24 -3.42 11.56
C SER A 54 0.53 -2.14 11.89
N GLY A 55 1.41 -1.69 11.00
CA GLY A 55 2.31 -0.57 11.26
C GLY A 55 3.20 -0.22 10.07
N SER A 56 4.19 0.65 10.29
CA SER A 56 5.20 0.94 9.26
C SER A 56 6.14 -0.25 9.05
N TYR A 57 6.89 -0.24 7.94
CA TYR A 57 7.91 -1.25 7.67
C TYR A 57 8.95 -1.32 8.80
N GLU A 58 9.34 -0.18 9.40
CA GLU A 58 10.25 -0.16 10.56
C GLU A 58 9.66 -0.84 11.79
N SER A 59 8.35 -0.69 12.00
CA SER A 59 7.66 -1.32 13.13
C SER A 59 7.64 -2.84 12.97
N TYR A 60 7.44 -3.30 11.73
CA TYR A 60 7.57 -4.69 11.34
C TYR A 60 9.00 -5.22 11.53
N LEU A 61 10.03 -4.52 11.04
CA LEU A 61 11.44 -4.91 11.22
C LEU A 61 11.81 -5.04 12.70
N LYS A 62 11.35 -4.11 13.55
CA LYS A 62 11.60 -4.16 14.99
C LYS A 62 10.97 -5.40 15.64
N ALA A 63 9.82 -5.85 15.15
CA ALA A 63 9.19 -7.08 15.64
C ALA A 63 9.95 -8.33 15.17
N GLU A 64 10.39 -8.36 13.92
CA GLU A 64 11.13 -9.48 13.34
C GLU A 64 12.52 -9.69 13.95
N GLU A 65 13.21 -8.61 14.35
CA GLU A 65 14.55 -8.69 14.96
C GLU A 65 14.60 -9.66 16.15
N THR A 66 13.51 -9.75 16.92
CA THR A 66 13.40 -10.66 18.07
C THR A 66 12.87 -12.04 17.69
N LYS A 67 11.98 -12.12 16.68
CA LYS A 67 11.26 -13.36 16.32
C LYS A 67 12.04 -14.23 15.36
N ASN A 68 12.61 -13.63 14.32
CA ASN A 68 13.33 -14.32 13.25
C ASN A 68 14.51 -13.45 12.74
N PRO A 69 15.68 -13.53 13.40
CA PRO A 69 16.82 -12.67 13.09
C PRO A 69 17.36 -12.78 11.65
N ASP A 70 17.15 -13.91 10.97
CA ASP A 70 17.60 -14.09 9.59
C ASP A 70 16.62 -13.49 8.58
N GLN A 71 15.31 -13.61 8.84
CA GLN A 71 14.30 -12.88 8.08
C GLN A 71 14.48 -11.36 8.27
N TYR A 72 14.70 -10.91 9.50
CA TYR A 72 15.00 -9.51 9.81
C TYR A 72 16.14 -8.94 8.97
N LYS A 73 17.27 -9.67 8.85
CA LYS A 73 18.41 -9.20 8.03
C LYS A 73 18.01 -9.02 6.57
N THR A 74 17.27 -9.98 6.03
CA THR A 74 16.80 -9.94 4.64
C THR A 74 15.85 -8.77 4.43
N ASP A 75 14.82 -8.65 5.27
CA ASP A 75 13.81 -7.58 5.16
C ASP A 75 14.40 -6.21 5.42
N LYS A 76 15.42 -6.11 6.28
CA LYS A 76 16.14 -4.86 6.53
C LYS A 76 16.90 -4.42 5.27
N THR A 77 17.59 -5.34 4.59
CA THR A 77 18.22 -5.02 3.30
C THR A 77 17.18 -4.60 2.28
N THR A 78 16.04 -5.30 2.17
CA THR A 78 14.95 -4.88 1.28
C THR A 78 14.47 -3.47 1.59
N TRP A 79 14.27 -3.14 2.88
CA TRP A 79 13.85 -1.79 3.26
C TRP A 79 14.91 -0.71 2.96
N GLU A 80 16.18 -1.02 3.13
CA GLU A 80 17.28 -0.12 2.79
C GLU A 80 17.35 0.13 1.28
N ASP A 81 17.16 -0.91 0.46
CA ASP A 81 17.11 -0.81 -1.00
C ASP A 81 15.89 0.01 -1.46
N LEU A 82 14.71 -0.21 -0.88
CA LEU A 82 13.51 0.58 -1.16
C LEU A 82 13.70 2.06 -0.84
N LYS A 83 14.31 2.39 0.31
CA LYS A 83 14.66 3.78 0.67
C LYS A 83 15.67 4.38 -0.32
N ALA A 84 16.68 3.62 -0.73
CA ALA A 84 17.65 4.06 -1.73
C ALA A 84 16.98 4.32 -3.10
N ALA A 85 15.95 3.52 -3.44
CA ALA A 85 15.10 3.72 -4.61
C ALA A 85 14.12 4.90 -4.47
N GLY A 86 14.01 5.51 -3.28
CA GLY A 86 13.21 6.71 -3.05
C GLY A 86 11.90 6.49 -2.29
N ALA A 87 11.72 5.34 -1.63
CA ALA A 87 10.63 5.13 -0.68
C ALA A 87 10.71 6.15 0.46
N ASN A 88 9.58 6.75 0.81
CA ASN A 88 9.47 7.81 1.82
C ASN A 88 8.33 7.63 2.83
N ASP A 89 7.48 6.62 2.65
CA ASP A 89 6.41 6.24 3.57
C ASP A 89 6.04 4.77 3.32
N SER A 90 5.66 4.05 4.37
CA SER A 90 5.33 2.64 4.30
C SER A 90 4.28 2.25 5.32
N TYR A 91 3.44 1.30 4.95
CA TYR A 91 2.47 0.72 5.87
C TYR A 91 2.14 -0.71 5.49
N ILE A 92 2.06 -1.56 6.50
CA ILE A 92 1.67 -2.96 6.42
C ILE A 92 0.41 -3.09 7.26
N ALA A 93 -0.73 -3.31 6.61
CA ALA A 93 -1.98 -3.61 7.27
C ALA A 93 -2.19 -5.12 7.29
N VAL A 94 -2.49 -5.68 8.46
CA VAL A 94 -2.75 -7.09 8.66
C VAL A 94 -4.16 -7.26 9.19
N TYR A 95 -4.91 -8.16 8.58
CA TYR A 95 -6.29 -8.46 8.91
C TYR A 95 -6.45 -9.97 9.08
N ALA A 96 -7.23 -10.39 10.07
CA ALA A 96 -7.52 -11.79 10.29
C ALA A 96 -8.95 -12.01 10.77
N ALA A 97 -9.54 -13.17 10.47
CA ALA A 97 -10.84 -13.54 11.03
C ALA A 97 -10.75 -13.72 12.56
N ASN A 98 -9.71 -14.41 13.04
CA ASN A 98 -9.51 -14.65 14.47
C ASN A 98 -8.23 -14.00 14.97
N ALA A 99 -8.23 -13.53 16.22
CA ALA A 99 -7.05 -12.97 16.86
C ALA A 99 -5.89 -13.98 16.97
N THR A 100 -6.16 -15.28 16.98
CA THR A 100 -5.14 -16.36 16.97
C THR A 100 -4.39 -16.48 15.65
N ASP A 101 -4.98 -15.96 14.57
CA ASP A 101 -4.38 -15.96 13.24
C ASP A 101 -3.54 -14.69 13.01
N CYS A 102 -3.63 -13.70 13.91
CA CYS A 102 -2.71 -12.56 13.97
C CYS A 102 -1.31 -13.03 14.40
N GLY A 103 -0.27 -12.45 13.82
CA GLY A 103 1.12 -12.80 14.09
C GLY A 103 1.64 -14.05 13.37
N GLN A 104 0.83 -14.68 12.50
CA GLN A 104 1.24 -15.79 11.62
C GLN A 104 2.01 -15.31 10.36
N PHE A 105 2.57 -14.09 10.41
CA PHE A 105 3.49 -13.61 9.39
C PHE A 105 4.62 -14.66 9.25
N ALA A 106 4.87 -15.14 8.03
CA ALA A 106 5.80 -16.23 7.70
C ALA A 106 5.38 -17.68 8.00
N ALA A 107 4.21 -17.96 8.60
CA ALA A 107 3.78 -19.36 8.84
C ALA A 107 3.42 -20.12 7.55
N GLY A 108 3.22 -19.42 6.43
CA GLY A 108 2.99 -19.99 5.10
C GLY A 108 1.64 -20.71 4.90
N THR A 109 0.99 -21.14 5.98
CA THR A 109 -0.27 -21.91 5.94
C THR A 109 -1.22 -21.48 7.06
N PRO A 110 -1.81 -20.28 7.00
CA PRO A 110 -2.82 -19.88 7.98
C PRO A 110 -4.04 -20.81 7.92
N SER A 111 -4.54 -21.20 9.10
CA SER A 111 -5.74 -22.06 9.23
C SER A 111 -7.04 -21.28 9.03
N GLY A 112 -7.01 -19.96 9.23
CA GLY A 112 -8.14 -19.05 9.04
C GLY A 112 -7.99 -18.12 7.84
N LYS A 113 -8.91 -17.15 7.74
CA LYS A 113 -8.80 -16.06 6.77
C LYS A 113 -7.83 -15.01 7.26
N VAL A 114 -6.85 -14.67 6.42
CA VAL A 114 -5.84 -13.65 6.73
C VAL A 114 -5.58 -12.83 5.47
N ALA A 115 -5.44 -11.52 5.62
CA ALA A 115 -5.06 -10.62 4.54
C ALA A 115 -3.95 -9.66 4.99
N TYR A 116 -3.01 -9.42 4.09
CA TYR A 116 -1.88 -8.51 4.24
C TYR A 116 -1.96 -7.48 3.12
N VAL A 117 -1.78 -6.20 3.45
CA VAL A 117 -1.66 -5.10 2.49
C VAL A 117 -0.39 -4.33 2.79
N TYR A 118 0.56 -4.37 1.87
CA TYR A 118 1.77 -3.57 1.90
C TYR A 118 1.57 -2.39 0.97
N ALA A 119 1.73 -1.18 1.46
CA ALA A 119 1.80 0.02 0.65
C ALA A 119 3.13 0.72 0.91
N ILE A 120 3.87 0.99 -0.16
CA ILE A 120 5.12 1.75 -0.13
C ILE A 120 4.93 2.96 -1.03
N ARG A 121 5.09 4.15 -0.46
CA ARG A 121 5.08 5.40 -1.21
C ARG A 121 6.50 5.80 -1.54
N PHE A 122 6.71 6.18 -2.79
CA PHE A 122 7.95 6.73 -3.31
C PHE A 122 7.86 8.24 -3.48
N LYS A 123 9.01 8.88 -3.65
CA LYS A 123 9.13 10.31 -3.95
C LYS A 123 8.42 10.72 -5.25
N ASP A 124 8.32 9.82 -6.23
CA ASP A 124 7.67 10.04 -7.52
C ASP A 124 7.30 8.71 -8.20
N SER A 125 6.49 8.79 -9.27
CA SER A 125 6.05 7.61 -10.02
C SER A 125 7.15 6.92 -10.81
N THR A 126 8.17 7.64 -11.24
CA THR A 126 9.34 7.05 -11.91
C THR A 126 10.06 6.10 -10.97
N SER A 127 10.22 6.50 -9.71
CA SER A 127 10.87 5.73 -8.65
C SER A 127 10.05 4.49 -8.28
N ALA A 128 8.73 4.63 -8.14
CA ALA A 128 7.83 3.49 -7.90
C ALA A 128 7.86 2.49 -9.08
N SER A 129 7.76 2.99 -10.33
CA SER A 129 7.80 2.13 -11.52
C SER A 129 9.15 1.46 -11.71
N ALA A 130 10.25 2.15 -11.40
CA ALA A 130 11.57 1.54 -11.38
C ALA A 130 11.61 0.45 -10.30
N SER A 131 11.16 0.74 -9.08
CA SER A 131 11.18 -0.23 -7.98
C SER A 131 10.43 -1.51 -8.32
N TYR A 132 9.20 -1.40 -8.84
CA TYR A 132 8.40 -2.53 -9.29
C TYR A 132 9.15 -3.47 -10.23
N LYS A 133 10.03 -2.91 -11.08
CA LYS A 133 10.79 -3.66 -12.11
C LYS A 133 12.11 -4.25 -11.61
N VAL A 134 12.69 -3.76 -10.51
CA VAL A 134 14.05 -4.17 -10.08
C VAL A 134 14.17 -4.60 -8.61
N THR A 135 13.44 -4.00 -7.67
CA THR A 135 13.68 -4.20 -6.21
C THR A 135 12.93 -5.40 -5.63
N SER A 136 12.76 -6.42 -6.44
CA SER A 136 11.56 -7.24 -6.51
C SER A 136 11.59 -8.48 -5.57
N LYS A 137 12.39 -8.48 -4.51
CA LYS A 137 12.65 -9.73 -3.77
C LYS A 137 11.46 -10.28 -2.98
N ASP A 138 10.51 -9.44 -2.56
CA ASP A 138 9.45 -9.88 -1.64
C ASP A 138 8.13 -10.26 -2.32
N PHE A 139 7.78 -9.62 -3.46
CA PHE A 139 6.47 -9.81 -4.10
C PHE A 139 6.51 -10.09 -5.60
N HIS A 140 7.68 -10.05 -6.23
CA HIS A 140 7.76 -10.26 -7.67
C HIS A 140 8.02 -11.71 -7.99
N LEU A 141 7.06 -12.27 -8.70
CA LEU A 141 7.15 -13.60 -9.28
C LEU A 141 7.88 -13.45 -10.62
N SER A 142 8.99 -14.16 -10.79
CA SER A 142 9.67 -14.20 -12.10
C SER A 142 8.73 -14.79 -13.17
N ASP A 143 9.03 -14.56 -14.44
CA ASP A 143 8.27 -15.20 -15.54
C ASP A 143 8.22 -16.73 -15.39
N SER A 144 9.30 -17.33 -14.88
CA SER A 144 9.33 -18.75 -14.53
C SER A 144 8.41 -19.10 -13.36
N ASP A 145 8.34 -18.28 -12.30
CA ASP A 145 7.43 -18.52 -11.18
C ASP A 145 5.97 -18.43 -11.65
N LEU A 146 5.65 -17.42 -12.46
CA LEU A 146 4.33 -17.26 -13.04
C LEU A 146 3.95 -18.45 -13.94
N ALA A 147 4.88 -18.94 -14.75
CA ALA A 147 4.66 -20.12 -15.59
C ALA A 147 4.45 -21.39 -14.75
N ASN A 148 5.26 -21.58 -13.70
CA ASN A 148 5.14 -22.71 -12.78
C ASN A 148 3.81 -22.67 -12.01
N LEU A 149 3.37 -21.49 -11.57
CA LEU A 149 2.08 -21.30 -10.90
C LEU A 149 0.90 -21.61 -11.82
N LYS A 150 0.96 -21.18 -13.09
CA LYS A 150 -0.03 -21.57 -14.11
C LYS A 150 -0.05 -23.08 -14.31
N ALA A 151 1.12 -23.70 -14.42
CA ALA A 151 1.24 -25.16 -14.60
C ALA A 151 0.70 -25.94 -13.38
N ALA A 152 0.80 -25.36 -12.18
CA ALA A 152 0.22 -25.90 -10.95
C ALA A 152 -1.31 -25.66 -10.81
N GLY A 153 -1.97 -25.09 -11.83
CA GLY A 153 -3.41 -24.84 -11.85
C GLY A 153 -3.82 -23.45 -11.35
N GLY A 154 -2.86 -22.55 -11.09
CA GLY A 154 -3.13 -21.16 -10.73
C GLY A 154 -3.64 -20.33 -11.91
N THR A 155 -4.40 -19.28 -11.59
CA THR A 155 -4.77 -18.22 -12.53
C THR A 155 -3.82 -17.05 -12.36
N VAL A 156 -3.24 -16.57 -13.45
CA VAL A 156 -2.30 -15.44 -13.46
C VAL A 156 -2.72 -14.43 -14.53
N GLN A 157 -2.86 -13.17 -14.12
CA GLN A 157 -3.10 -12.01 -14.98
C GLN A 157 -1.97 -11.01 -14.80
N VAL A 158 -1.57 -10.33 -15.87
CA VAL A 158 -0.49 -9.33 -15.86
C VAL A 158 -0.88 -8.10 -16.66
N GLY A 159 -0.32 -6.96 -16.27
CA GLY A 159 -0.53 -5.66 -16.89
C GLY A 159 -2.00 -5.27 -16.95
N ALA A 160 -2.40 -4.62 -18.04
CA ALA A 160 -3.75 -4.08 -18.20
C ALA A 160 -4.89 -5.10 -17.97
N ALA A 161 -4.64 -6.41 -18.15
CA ALA A 161 -5.63 -7.46 -17.90
C ALA A 161 -6.06 -7.56 -16.42
N THR A 162 -5.25 -7.08 -15.48
CA THR A 162 -5.58 -7.09 -14.04
C THR A 162 -6.60 -6.02 -13.64
N GLY A 163 -6.77 -4.97 -14.46
CA GLY A 163 -7.52 -3.77 -14.10
C GLY A 163 -6.79 -2.81 -13.15
N LEU A 164 -5.52 -3.06 -12.80
CA LEU A 164 -4.75 -2.23 -11.85
C LEU A 164 -3.73 -1.29 -12.50
N GLY A 165 -3.41 -1.52 -13.78
CA GLY A 165 -2.43 -0.73 -14.54
C GLY A 165 -1.42 -1.62 -15.25
N ASP A 166 -0.51 -1.02 -16.01
CA ASP A 166 0.46 -1.78 -16.83
C ASP A 166 1.53 -2.49 -15.98
N ASN A 167 1.90 -1.93 -14.84
CA ASN A 167 2.81 -2.53 -13.87
C ASN A 167 2.00 -3.27 -12.81
N SER A 168 1.43 -4.42 -13.17
CA SER A 168 0.63 -5.21 -12.23
C SER A 168 0.62 -6.70 -12.53
N THR A 169 0.46 -7.48 -11.46
CA THR A 169 0.31 -8.94 -11.50
C THR A 169 -0.75 -9.35 -10.50
N VAL A 170 -1.67 -10.22 -10.92
CA VAL A 170 -2.66 -10.86 -10.05
C VAL A 170 -2.53 -12.36 -10.21
N LEU A 171 -2.47 -13.08 -9.08
CA LEU A 171 -2.40 -14.52 -8.98
C LEU A 171 -3.52 -15.01 -8.06
N SER A 172 -4.15 -16.13 -8.43
CA SER A 172 -4.94 -16.92 -7.50
C SER A 172 -4.66 -18.41 -7.69
N ILE A 173 -4.47 -19.14 -6.60
CA ILE A 173 -4.22 -20.58 -6.62
C ILE A 173 -4.84 -21.24 -5.39
N ASP A 174 -5.27 -22.49 -5.53
CA ASP A 174 -5.62 -23.35 -4.40
C ASP A 174 -4.59 -24.47 -4.33
N VAL A 175 -3.92 -24.61 -3.18
CA VAL A 175 -2.97 -25.70 -2.93
C VAL A 175 -3.41 -26.45 -1.69
N ALA A 176 -3.87 -27.69 -1.88
CA ALA A 176 -4.33 -28.56 -0.80
C ALA A 176 -5.40 -27.92 0.11
N GLY A 177 -6.32 -27.13 -0.46
CA GLY A 177 -7.39 -26.46 0.27
C GLY A 177 -6.99 -25.12 0.92
N LEU A 178 -5.75 -24.67 0.71
CA LEU A 178 -5.32 -23.31 1.03
C LEU A 178 -5.51 -22.43 -0.20
N ALA A 179 -6.57 -21.63 -0.20
CA ALA A 179 -6.80 -20.65 -1.24
C ALA A 179 -5.91 -19.43 -1.02
N VAL A 180 -5.12 -19.05 -2.02
CA VAL A 180 -4.21 -17.90 -1.98
C VAL A 180 -4.57 -16.96 -3.11
N TYR A 181 -4.69 -15.67 -2.79
CA TYR A 181 -4.84 -14.59 -3.74
C TYR A 181 -3.72 -13.57 -3.52
N VAL A 182 -3.00 -13.21 -4.57
CA VAL A 182 -1.93 -12.20 -4.54
C VAL A 182 -2.19 -11.16 -5.61
N ALA A 183 -2.07 -9.89 -5.26
CA ALA A 183 -1.98 -8.80 -6.22
C ALA A 183 -0.75 -7.97 -5.88
N PHE A 184 0.04 -7.64 -6.90
CA PHE A 184 1.19 -6.75 -6.78
C PHE A 184 1.15 -5.74 -7.92
N TRP A 185 1.17 -4.46 -7.60
CA TRP A 185 1.02 -3.42 -8.61
C TRP A 185 1.70 -2.11 -8.23
N GLU A 186 2.06 -1.34 -9.25
CA GLU A 186 2.39 0.06 -9.13
C GLU A 186 1.23 0.92 -9.65
N ASN A 187 0.97 2.02 -8.95
CA ASN A 187 0.09 3.07 -9.43
C ASN A 187 0.57 4.42 -8.89
N LYS A 188 0.90 5.34 -9.80
CA LYS A 188 1.49 6.65 -9.47
C LYS A 188 2.77 6.42 -8.68
N GLN A 189 2.87 7.00 -7.49
CA GLN A 189 4.05 6.92 -6.65
C GLN A 189 3.95 5.79 -5.61
N PHE A 190 3.05 4.83 -5.79
CA PHE A 190 2.86 3.72 -4.88
C PHE A 190 3.20 2.40 -5.53
N GLU A 191 3.90 1.56 -4.77
CA GLU A 191 3.98 0.13 -5.00
C GLU A 191 3.16 -0.54 -3.90
N VAL A 192 2.26 -1.45 -4.28
CA VAL A 192 1.32 -2.09 -3.37
C VAL A 192 1.30 -3.59 -3.61
N ALA A 193 1.35 -4.36 -2.53
CA ALA A 193 1.10 -5.78 -2.55
C ALA A 193 -0.08 -6.11 -1.64
N MET A 194 -0.94 -7.01 -2.07
CA MET A 194 -1.96 -7.63 -1.24
C MET A 194 -1.84 -9.14 -1.32
N ILE A 195 -1.83 -9.81 -0.18
CA ILE A 195 -1.87 -11.26 -0.08
C ILE A 195 -3.07 -11.63 0.79
N ALA A 196 -3.95 -12.49 0.31
CA ALA A 196 -5.08 -13.00 1.07
C ALA A 196 -5.12 -14.53 1.04
N PHE A 197 -5.31 -15.12 2.21
CA PHE A 197 -5.45 -16.55 2.41
C PHE A 197 -6.87 -16.89 2.83
N ASN A 198 -7.44 -17.93 2.24
CA ASN A 198 -8.80 -18.42 2.48
C ASN A 198 -9.90 -17.36 2.29
N ASP A 199 -9.60 -16.27 1.58
CA ASP A 199 -10.50 -15.12 1.38
C ASP A 199 -10.59 -14.68 -0.09
N ALA A 200 -10.45 -15.65 -1.00
CA ALA A 200 -10.41 -15.41 -2.44
C ALA A 200 -11.66 -14.72 -3.02
N ALA A 201 -12.81 -14.77 -2.33
CA ALA A 201 -14.05 -14.13 -2.78
C ALA A 201 -14.04 -12.60 -2.56
N GLU A 202 -13.48 -12.14 -1.45
CA GLU A 202 -13.45 -10.70 -1.10
C GLU A 202 -12.19 -10.00 -1.66
N ALA A 203 -11.11 -10.77 -1.83
CA ALA A 203 -9.80 -10.28 -2.27
C ALA A 203 -9.84 -9.40 -3.54
N PRO A 204 -10.52 -9.76 -4.65
CA PRO A 204 -10.58 -8.90 -5.84
C PRO A 204 -11.24 -7.52 -5.57
N GLY A 205 -12.28 -7.51 -4.73
CA GLY A 205 -12.97 -6.28 -4.34
C GLY A 205 -12.09 -5.40 -3.43
N ALA A 206 -11.34 -6.01 -2.52
CA ALA A 206 -10.37 -5.33 -1.68
C ALA A 206 -9.28 -4.63 -2.51
N VAL A 207 -8.66 -5.33 -3.46
CA VAL A 207 -7.63 -4.75 -4.35
C VAL A 207 -8.17 -3.54 -5.11
N THR A 208 -9.39 -3.63 -5.65
CA THR A 208 -10.01 -2.52 -6.38
C THR A 208 -10.20 -1.30 -5.48
N LYS A 209 -10.65 -1.50 -4.23
CA LYS A 209 -10.81 -0.42 -3.23
C LYS A 209 -9.47 0.19 -2.84
N ILE A 210 -8.45 -0.64 -2.59
CA ILE A 210 -7.08 -0.20 -2.26
C ILE A 210 -6.52 0.65 -3.39
N ASN A 211 -6.60 0.17 -4.63
CA ASN A 211 -6.15 0.91 -5.80
C ASN A 211 -6.90 2.24 -5.97
N GLY A 212 -8.21 2.27 -5.69
CA GLY A 212 -9.04 3.48 -5.74
C GLY A 212 -8.67 4.56 -4.71
N ARG A 213 -7.90 4.22 -3.67
CA ARG A 213 -7.38 5.19 -2.69
C ARG A 213 -6.10 5.88 -3.16
N ILE A 214 -5.49 5.40 -4.24
CA ILE A 214 -4.29 6.00 -4.86
C ILE A 214 -4.72 7.18 -5.75
N ARG A 215 -4.76 8.38 -5.18
CA ARG A 215 -5.17 9.62 -5.84
C ARG A 215 -4.02 10.48 -6.32
#